data_AF-A0A7L5SYC6-F1
#
_entry.id   AF-A0A7L5SYC6-F1
#
_cell.length_a   1.000
_cell.length_b   1.000
_cell.length_c   1.000
_cell.angle_alpha   90.00
_cell.angle_beta   90.00
_cell.angle_gamma   90.00
#
_symmetry.space_group_name_H-M   'P 1'
#
loop_
_entity.id
_entity.type
_entity.pdbx_description
1 polymer ?
#
loop_
_entity_poly.entity_id
_entity_poly.type
_entity_poly.pdbx_seq_one_letter_code
_entity_poly.pdbx_strand_id
1 'polypeptide(L)'
;MTNDDSTRYAADTVAAQWRLFLDGAEGMVDPAMARAAHAQPRLRELFPGVSHGTMFFSRCTGLPAVHVGGQVSPTGDGRFRVRGPLGGATLGVADTPEEAFELIAANLPEGCGPAIIGTADDL
;
A
#
# COMPACT_ATOMS: atom_id res chain seq x y z
N MET A 1 15.03 5.49 -23.12
CA MET A 1 14.80 4.41 -22.15
C MET A 1 13.91 3.38 -22.81
N THR A 2 14.28 2.12 -22.77
CA THR A 2 13.38 1.01 -23.16
C THR A 2 12.39 0.76 -22.02
N ASN A 3 11.24 0.16 -22.31
CA ASN A 3 10.20 -0.14 -21.30
C ASN A 3 10.73 -1.01 -20.13
N ASP A 4 11.78 -1.81 -20.37
CA ASP A 4 12.42 -2.66 -19.34
C ASP A 4 13.20 -1.83 -18.30
N ASP A 5 13.93 -0.79 -18.74
CA ASP A 5 14.67 0.11 -17.84
C ASP A 5 13.71 0.89 -16.93
N SER A 6 12.61 1.38 -17.50
CA SER A 6 11.57 2.11 -16.74
C SER A 6 10.87 1.19 -15.73
N THR A 7 10.59 -0.06 -16.11
CA THR A 7 9.97 -1.05 -15.20
C THR A 7 10.90 -1.38 -14.03
N ARG A 8 12.18 -1.60 -14.30
CA ARG A 8 13.19 -1.86 -13.26
C ARG A 8 13.35 -0.66 -12.33
N TYR A 9 13.42 0.53 -12.89
CA TYR A 9 13.52 1.77 -12.10
C TYR A 9 12.29 2.00 -11.20
N ALA A 10 11.09 1.66 -11.69
CA ALA A 10 9.88 1.69 -10.87
C ALA A 10 9.95 0.68 -9.71
N ALA A 11 10.34 -0.56 -9.99
CA ALA A 11 10.50 -1.60 -8.97
C ALA A 11 11.53 -1.22 -7.90
N ASP A 12 12.68 -0.66 -8.29
CA ASP A 12 13.72 -0.20 -7.37
C ASP A 12 13.22 0.95 -6.48
N THR A 13 12.44 1.87 -7.04
CA THR A 13 11.82 2.99 -6.30
C THR A 13 10.80 2.48 -5.28
N VAL A 14 9.94 1.54 -5.69
CA VAL A 14 8.96 0.89 -4.80
C VAL A 14 9.68 0.12 -3.68
N ALA A 15 10.72 -0.63 -4.01
CA ALA A 15 11.52 -1.36 -3.03
C ALA A 15 12.20 -0.42 -2.02
N ALA A 16 12.74 0.72 -2.49
CA ALA A 16 13.32 1.73 -1.60
C ALA A 16 12.29 2.31 -0.62
N GLN A 17 11.09 2.63 -1.10
CA GLN A 17 10.00 3.11 -0.25
C GLN A 17 9.58 2.06 0.79
N TRP A 18 9.44 0.79 0.38
CA TRP A 18 9.14 -0.29 1.32
C TRP A 18 10.21 -0.44 2.40
N ARG A 19 11.49 -0.31 2.06
CA ARG A 19 12.58 -0.35 3.05
C ARG A 19 12.45 0.74 4.10
N LEU A 20 12.08 1.97 3.72
CA LEU A 20 11.83 3.05 4.69
C LEU A 20 10.74 2.67 5.71
N PHE A 21 9.66 2.05 5.26
CA PHE A 21 8.57 1.60 6.13
C PHE A 21 8.98 0.42 7.02
N LEU A 22 9.72 -0.55 6.47
CA LEU A 22 10.19 -1.74 7.19
C LEU A 22 11.24 -1.40 8.24
N ASP A 23 12.11 -0.43 7.96
CA ASP A 23 13.14 0.06 8.87
C ASP A 23 12.55 0.98 9.96
N GLY A 24 11.25 1.31 9.86
CA GLY A 24 10.53 2.10 10.86
C GLY A 24 10.85 3.59 10.82
N ALA A 25 11.21 4.13 9.64
CA ALA A 25 11.54 5.53 9.49
C ALA A 25 10.42 6.41 10.06
N GLU A 26 10.79 7.26 11.03
CA GLU A 26 9.99 8.34 11.60
C GLU A 26 8.66 7.96 12.29
N GLY A 27 8.49 6.70 12.73
CA GLY A 27 7.28 6.30 13.47
C GLY A 27 5.97 6.49 12.68
N MET A 28 6.09 6.54 11.35
CA MET A 28 4.98 6.86 10.45
C MET A 28 3.85 5.83 10.50
N VAL A 29 4.19 4.56 10.80
CA VAL A 29 3.26 3.45 10.97
C VAL A 29 3.88 2.42 11.91
N ASP A 30 3.05 1.60 12.56
CA ASP A 30 3.52 0.41 13.29
C ASP A 30 4.33 -0.50 12.34
N PRO A 31 5.60 -0.84 12.67
CA PRO A 31 6.40 -1.75 11.86
C PRO A 31 5.73 -3.11 11.60
N ALA A 32 4.85 -3.57 12.50
CA ALA A 32 4.06 -4.78 12.28
C ALA A 32 3.10 -4.63 11.09
N MET A 33 2.44 -3.47 10.95
CA MET A 33 1.60 -3.19 9.79
C MET A 33 2.41 -3.16 8.49
N ALA A 34 3.57 -2.50 8.49
CA ALA A 34 4.44 -2.46 7.31
C ALA A 34 4.88 -3.87 6.89
N ARG A 35 5.27 -4.72 7.85
CA ARG A 35 5.65 -6.12 7.59
C ARG A 35 4.50 -6.96 7.05
N ALA A 36 3.33 -6.86 7.67
CA ALA A 36 2.13 -7.59 7.24
C ALA A 36 1.70 -7.19 5.82
N ALA A 37 1.73 -5.90 5.50
CA ALA A 37 1.45 -5.40 4.17
C ALA A 37 2.48 -5.90 3.13
N HIS A 38 3.77 -5.78 3.44
CA HIS A 38 4.87 -6.20 2.55
C HIS A 38 4.87 -7.72 2.29
N ALA A 39 4.39 -8.53 3.24
CA ALA A 39 4.26 -9.97 3.08
C ALA A 39 3.33 -10.34 1.92
N GLN A 40 2.29 -9.54 1.65
CA GLN A 40 1.35 -9.76 0.55
C GLN A 40 1.99 -9.43 -0.81
N PRO A 41 2.23 -10.42 -1.70
CA PRO A 41 2.97 -10.18 -2.95
C PRO A 41 2.37 -9.08 -3.83
N ARG A 42 1.04 -9.07 -3.97
CA ARG A 42 0.31 -8.07 -4.78
C ARG A 42 0.40 -6.65 -4.21
N LEU A 43 0.54 -6.50 -2.88
CA LEU A 43 0.69 -5.18 -2.25
C LEU A 43 2.13 -4.70 -2.29
N ARG A 44 3.10 -5.62 -2.21
CA ARG A 44 4.53 -5.33 -2.30
C ARG A 44 4.93 -4.66 -3.62
N GLU A 45 4.19 -4.93 -4.68
CA GLU A 45 4.40 -4.32 -6.00
C GLU A 45 3.80 -2.92 -6.12
N LEU A 46 3.02 -2.47 -5.12
CA LEU A 46 2.42 -1.14 -5.09
C LEU A 46 3.28 -0.19 -4.25
N PHE A 47 3.13 1.12 -4.49
CA PHE A 47 3.83 2.14 -3.73
C PHE A 47 3.11 2.40 -2.41
N PRO A 48 3.72 2.11 -1.24
CA PRO A 48 3.06 2.28 0.05
C PRO A 48 3.09 3.74 0.50
N GLY A 49 2.00 4.16 1.14
CA GLY A 49 1.87 5.46 1.76
C GLY A 49 1.17 5.37 3.11
N VAL A 50 1.36 6.39 3.93
CA VAL A 50 0.68 6.52 5.21
C VAL A 50 0.25 7.97 5.45
N SER A 51 -0.95 8.13 5.99
CA SER A 51 -1.48 9.42 6.40
C SER A 51 -2.30 9.23 7.66
N HIS A 52 -2.05 10.02 8.71
CA HIS A 52 -2.76 9.92 9.99
C HIS A 52 -2.80 8.48 10.55
N GLY A 53 -1.67 7.76 10.45
CA GLY A 53 -1.56 6.35 10.88
C GLY A 53 -2.34 5.34 10.02
N THR A 54 -2.95 5.78 8.91
CA THR A 54 -3.67 4.93 7.96
C THR A 54 -2.78 4.59 6.78
N MET A 55 -2.53 3.31 6.57
CA MET A 55 -1.75 2.81 5.43
C MET A 55 -2.64 2.66 4.20
N PHE A 56 -2.11 3.05 3.05
CA PHE A 56 -2.77 2.93 1.74
C PHE A 56 -1.73 2.60 0.67
N PHE A 57 -2.22 2.24 -0.52
CA PHE A 57 -1.37 1.88 -1.67
C PHE A 57 -1.67 2.77 -2.86
N SER A 58 -0.64 3.02 -3.67
CA SER A 58 -0.72 3.80 -4.90
C SER A 58 -0.18 3.01 -6.09
N ARG A 59 -0.78 3.21 -7.28
CA ARG A 59 -0.24 2.72 -8.56
C ARG A 59 0.90 3.58 -9.10
N CYS A 60 1.09 4.78 -8.56
CA CYS A 60 2.14 5.71 -8.98
C CYS A 60 3.03 6.10 -7.81
N THR A 61 4.31 6.32 -8.07
CA THR A 61 5.28 6.79 -7.05
C THR A 61 5.24 8.30 -6.82
N GLY A 62 4.68 9.08 -7.75
CA GLY A 62 4.51 10.53 -7.66
C GLY A 62 3.21 10.95 -6.99
N LEU A 63 3.07 12.26 -6.80
CA LEU A 63 1.91 12.91 -6.16
C LEU A 63 1.06 13.66 -7.19
N PRO A 64 -0.28 13.76 -6.98
CA PRO A 64 -1.05 13.15 -5.91
C PRO A 64 -1.14 11.62 -6.02
N ALA A 65 -1.27 10.94 -4.88
CA ALA A 65 -1.30 9.47 -4.85
C ALA A 65 -2.51 8.91 -5.60
N VAL A 66 -2.28 7.90 -6.43
CA VAL A 66 -3.33 7.18 -7.16
C VAL A 66 -3.77 5.97 -6.33
N HIS A 67 -4.65 6.23 -5.36
CA HIS A 67 -5.11 5.22 -4.41
C HIS A 67 -5.69 3.98 -5.10
N VAL A 68 -5.25 2.80 -4.67
CA VAL A 68 -5.78 1.51 -5.12
C VAL A 68 -6.05 0.55 -3.98
N GLY A 69 -7.07 -0.28 -4.17
CA GLY A 69 -7.59 -1.13 -3.11
C GLY A 69 -8.14 -0.29 -1.97
N GLY A 70 -8.05 -0.83 -0.75
CA GLY A 70 -8.53 -0.16 0.45
C GLY A 70 -7.44 0.46 1.32
N GLN A 71 -7.81 0.76 2.55
CA GLN A 71 -6.94 1.39 3.55
C GLN A 71 -7.05 0.66 4.88
N VAL A 72 -5.95 0.59 5.62
CA VAL A 72 -5.90 -0.03 6.95
C VAL A 72 -5.50 0.99 7.99
N SER A 73 -6.29 1.11 9.06
CA SER A 73 -6.01 1.99 10.20
C SER A 73 -6.07 1.18 11.50
N PRO A 74 -5.12 1.35 12.44
CA PRO A 74 -5.27 0.79 13.77
C PRO A 74 -6.43 1.47 14.52
N THR A 75 -7.08 0.75 15.41
CA THR A 75 -8.14 1.25 16.28
C THR A 75 -7.69 1.23 17.75
N GLY A 76 -8.32 2.06 18.59
CA GLY A 76 -7.92 2.22 19.99
C GLY A 76 -8.09 0.97 20.87
N ASP A 77 -8.80 -0.03 20.39
CA ASP A 77 -8.99 -1.34 21.01
C ASP A 77 -7.98 -2.40 20.52
N GLY A 78 -6.95 -2.00 19.77
CA GLY A 78 -5.88 -2.88 19.30
C GLY A 78 -6.20 -3.67 18.03
N ARG A 79 -7.37 -3.43 17.42
CA ARG A 79 -7.78 -4.04 16.15
C ARG A 79 -7.43 -3.15 14.95
N PHE A 80 -7.78 -3.61 13.76
CA PHE A 80 -7.47 -2.94 12.49
C PHE A 80 -8.75 -2.75 11.69
N ARG A 81 -9.10 -1.49 11.42
CA ARG A 81 -10.21 -1.16 10.53
C ARG A 81 -9.75 -1.23 9.08
N VAL A 82 -10.49 -1.96 8.26
CA VAL A 82 -10.23 -2.11 6.82
C VAL A 82 -11.32 -1.37 6.05
N ARG A 83 -10.95 -0.27 5.39
CA ARG A 83 -11.83 0.46 4.48
C ARG A 83 -11.62 0.00 3.06
N GLY A 84 -12.67 0.05 2.24
CA GLY A 84 -12.55 -0.14 0.79
C GLY A 84 -11.87 1.05 0.12
N PRO A 85 -11.89 1.10 -1.23
CA PRO A 85 -11.39 2.23 -1.99
C PRO A 85 -11.92 3.58 -1.48
N LEU A 86 -11.18 4.65 -1.76
CA LEU A 86 -11.52 5.98 -1.27
C LEU A 86 -12.98 6.33 -1.62
N GLY A 87 -13.80 6.64 -0.61
CA GLY A 87 -15.24 6.90 -0.75
C GLY A 87 -16.13 5.65 -0.74
N GLY A 88 -15.55 4.44 -0.66
CA GLY A 88 -16.24 3.16 -0.55
C GLY A 88 -16.62 2.77 0.89
N ALA A 89 -17.31 1.64 1.00
CA ALA A 89 -17.73 1.07 2.28
C ALA A 89 -16.56 0.43 3.06
N THR A 90 -16.75 0.25 4.36
CA THR A 90 -15.84 -0.54 5.21
C THR A 90 -15.87 -2.00 4.78
N LEU A 91 -14.70 -2.61 4.54
CA LEU A 91 -14.56 -4.02 4.20
C LEU A 91 -14.64 -4.91 5.45
N GLY A 92 -14.17 -4.41 6.59
CA GLY A 92 -14.28 -5.13 7.87
C GLY A 92 -13.43 -4.53 8.99
N VAL A 93 -13.34 -5.31 10.06
CA VAL A 93 -12.38 -5.13 11.16
C VAL A 93 -11.65 -6.45 11.34
N ALA A 94 -10.33 -6.39 11.47
CA ALA A 94 -9.46 -7.53 11.66
C ALA A 94 -8.79 -7.45 13.04
N ASP A 95 -8.48 -8.60 13.63
CA ASP A 95 -7.82 -8.66 14.93
C ASP A 95 -6.30 -8.56 14.80
N THR A 96 -5.78 -8.84 13.59
CA THR A 96 -4.34 -8.76 13.26
C THR A 96 -4.09 -7.91 12.02
N PRO A 97 -2.88 -7.32 11.87
CA PRO A 97 -2.54 -6.60 10.65
C PRO A 97 -2.46 -7.54 9.44
N GLU A 98 -2.06 -8.79 9.62
CA GLU A 98 -2.02 -9.81 8.55
C GLU A 98 -3.40 -10.00 7.93
N GLU A 99 -4.41 -10.30 8.74
CA GLU A 99 -5.81 -10.43 8.29
C GLU A 99 -6.31 -9.15 7.61
N ALA A 100 -5.93 -7.98 8.14
CA ALA A 100 -6.32 -6.70 7.56
C ALA A 100 -5.78 -6.54 6.12
N PHE A 101 -4.50 -6.84 5.90
CA PHE A 101 -3.88 -6.71 4.58
C PHE A 101 -4.22 -7.86 3.63
N GLU A 102 -4.56 -9.06 4.14
CA GLU A 102 -5.18 -10.12 3.34
C GLU A 102 -6.52 -9.66 2.75
N LEU A 103 -7.37 -9.01 3.55
CA LEU A 103 -8.62 -8.44 3.06
C LEU A 103 -8.39 -7.38 1.97
N ILE A 104 -7.37 -6.53 2.11
CA ILE A 104 -7.00 -5.57 1.06
C ILE A 104 -6.54 -6.30 -0.21
N ALA A 105 -5.62 -7.26 -0.09
CA ALA A 105 -5.06 -7.99 -1.22
C ALA A 105 -6.12 -8.80 -1.98
N ALA A 106 -7.09 -9.36 -1.27
CA ALA A 106 -8.23 -10.09 -1.84
C ALA A 106 -9.21 -9.18 -2.59
N ASN A 107 -9.32 -7.91 -2.18
CA ASN A 107 -10.24 -6.92 -2.77
C ASN A 107 -9.54 -5.91 -3.70
N LEU A 108 -8.29 -6.17 -4.10
CA LEU A 108 -7.63 -5.36 -5.13
C LEU A 108 -8.37 -5.49 -6.47
N PRO A 109 -8.50 -4.41 -7.25
CA PRO A 109 -9.07 -4.47 -8.59
C PRO A 109 -8.42 -5.55 -9.45
N GLU A 110 -9.23 -6.21 -10.28
CA GLU A 110 -8.69 -7.11 -11.31
C GLU A 110 -7.77 -6.34 -12.26
N GLY A 111 -6.66 -6.97 -12.67
CA GLY A 111 -5.65 -6.32 -13.52
C GLY A 111 -4.81 -5.23 -12.83
N CYS A 112 -4.95 -5.03 -11.51
CA CYS A 112 -4.05 -4.16 -10.75
C CYS A 112 -2.61 -4.70 -10.81
N GLY A 113 -1.76 -4.06 -11.61
CA GLY A 113 -0.35 -4.41 -11.81
C GLY A 113 0.62 -3.74 -10.82
N PRO A 114 1.93 -3.75 -11.11
CA PRO A 114 2.99 -3.14 -10.29
C PRO A 114 3.07 -1.63 -10.52
N ALA A 115 3.41 -0.86 -9.48
CA ALA A 115 3.41 0.60 -9.53
C ALA A 115 4.39 1.14 -10.58
N ILE A 116 4.04 2.29 -11.17
CA ILE A 116 4.85 2.98 -12.18
C ILE A 116 5.46 4.26 -11.62
N ILE A 117 6.52 4.74 -12.26
CA ILE A 117 7.02 6.09 -12.03
C ILE A 117 6.08 7.09 -12.67
N GLY A 118 5.77 8.17 -11.95
CA GLY A 118 4.93 9.25 -12.46
C GLY A 118 3.71 9.52 -11.59
N THR A 119 2.66 10.03 -12.19
CA THR A 119 1.42 10.47 -11.56
C THR A 119 0.21 9.81 -12.21
N ALA A 120 -1.01 10.25 -11.88
CA ALA A 120 -2.23 9.74 -12.50
C ALA A 120 -2.25 9.89 -14.03
N ASP A 121 -1.58 10.92 -14.57
CA ASP A 121 -1.55 11.21 -16.01
C ASP A 121 -0.68 10.20 -16.80
N ASP A 122 0.10 9.37 -16.09
CA ASP A 122 1.04 8.40 -16.69
C ASP A 122 0.50 6.95 -16.68
N LEU A 123 -0.72 6.72 -16.16
CA LEU A 123 -1.36 5.39 -16.04
C LEU A 123 -2.20 4.97 -17.26
#